data_AF-K1T127-F1
#
_entry.id   AF-K1T127-F1
#
_cell.length_a   1.000
_cell.length_b   1.000
_cell.length_c   1.000
_cell.angle_alpha   90.00
_cell.angle_beta   90.00
_cell.angle_gamma   90.00
#
_symmetry.space_group_name_H-M   'P 1'
#
loop_
_entity.id
_entity.type
_entity.pdbx_description
1 polymer ?
#
loop_
_entity_poly.entity_id
_entity_poly.type
_entity_poly.pdbx_seq_one_letter_code
_entity_poly.pdbx_strand_id
1 'polypeptide(L)'
;KRTVYPKKRTQRDELCDAIDAVLKQKPKSFDGFVQALADMGFEFKDGKQPAFKGENQKRFIRLRSLGEGYSKEEIQAVISGKNLHKSKGGSAKAPAPKQFQMLIDIQAKMAEGKTVGYEKWAKKFNRKEAARTVILLKEKGLGNYDDLTAHIENLSARFDALSDSIKVAEKRMVEVQALQQH
;
A
#
# COMPACT_ATOMS: atom_id res chain seq x y z
N LYS A 1 -24.17 -0.85 11.41
CA LYS A 1 -23.13 -1.88 11.70
C LYS A 1 -22.76 -2.55 10.38
N ARG A 2 -21.49 -2.47 9.95
CA ARG A 2 -21.04 -3.09 8.69
C ARG A 2 -21.05 -4.60 8.88
N THR A 3 -21.77 -5.35 8.04
CA THR A 3 -21.74 -6.82 8.09
C THR A 3 -20.36 -7.28 7.63
N VAL A 4 -19.55 -7.75 8.57
CA VAL A 4 -18.27 -8.40 8.25
C VAL A 4 -18.62 -9.81 7.80
N TYR A 5 -18.78 -9.99 6.49
CA TYR A 5 -18.91 -11.33 5.93
C TYR A 5 -17.61 -12.11 6.22
N PRO A 6 -17.68 -13.32 6.79
CA PRO A 6 -16.48 -14.13 6.98
C PRO A 6 -15.87 -14.38 5.60
N LYS A 7 -14.57 -14.08 5.46
CA LYS A 7 -13.83 -14.31 4.22
C LYS A 7 -13.89 -15.81 3.91
N LYS A 8 -14.63 -16.21 2.86
CA LYS A 8 -14.63 -17.60 2.39
C LYS A 8 -13.18 -17.99 2.07
N ARG A 9 -12.67 -19.03 2.73
CA ARG A 9 -11.34 -19.56 2.45
C ARG A 9 -11.29 -19.95 0.98
N THR A 10 -10.31 -19.43 0.26
CA THR A 10 -10.10 -19.79 -1.15
C THR A 10 -9.04 -20.87 -1.26
N GLN A 11 -9.06 -21.64 -2.35
CA GLN A 11 -8.01 -22.62 -2.69
C GLN A 11 -6.60 -22.03 -2.67
N ARG A 12 -6.46 -20.71 -2.91
CA ARG A 12 -5.19 -19.98 -2.79
C ARG A 12 -4.78 -19.75 -1.34
N ASP A 13 -5.74 -19.48 -0.46
CA ASP A 13 -5.47 -19.30 0.96
C ASP A 13 -5.05 -20.65 1.58
N GLU A 14 -5.70 -21.76 1.21
CA GLU A 14 -5.32 -23.12 1.64
C GLU A 14 -3.89 -23.49 1.23
N LEU A 15 -3.51 -23.20 -0.02
CA LEU A 15 -2.15 -23.42 -0.50
C LEU A 15 -1.13 -22.52 0.24
N CYS A 16 -1.47 -21.26 0.52
CA CYS A 16 -0.60 -20.39 1.31
C CYS A 16 -0.41 -20.92 2.75
N ASP A 17 -1.49 -21.37 3.40
CA ASP A 17 -1.44 -21.94 4.76
C ASP A 17 -0.55 -23.20 4.79
N ALA A 18 -0.66 -24.08 3.78
CA ALA A 18 0.17 -25.27 3.65
C ALA A 18 1.66 -24.90 3.43
N ILE A 19 1.94 -23.96 2.55
CA ILE A 19 3.32 -23.46 2.32
C ILE A 19 3.89 -22.87 3.63
N ASP A 20 3.11 -22.08 4.36
CA ASP A 20 3.53 -21.50 5.63
C ASP A 20 3.80 -22.59 6.69
N ALA A 21 2.97 -23.63 6.74
CA ALA A 21 3.15 -24.77 7.65
C ALA A 21 4.44 -25.54 7.34
N VAL A 22 4.70 -25.83 6.05
CA VAL A 22 5.93 -26.53 5.64
C VAL A 22 7.16 -25.65 5.88
N LEU A 23 7.11 -24.35 5.56
CA LEU A 23 8.24 -23.45 5.81
C LEU A 23 8.56 -23.28 7.30
N LYS A 24 7.57 -23.39 8.19
CA LYS A 24 7.80 -23.44 9.65
C LYS A 24 8.60 -24.68 10.08
N GLN A 25 8.46 -25.80 9.37
CA GLN A 25 9.22 -27.03 9.63
C GLN A 25 10.67 -26.97 9.11
N LYS A 26 11.07 -25.87 8.46
CA LYS A 26 12.43 -25.61 7.93
C LYS A 26 12.96 -26.79 7.08
N PRO A 27 12.37 -27.05 5.92
CA PRO A 27 12.85 -28.11 5.03
C PRO A 27 14.29 -27.81 4.60
N LYS A 28 15.11 -28.85 4.47
CA LYS A 28 16.55 -28.74 4.15
C LYS A 28 16.82 -28.42 2.68
N SER A 29 15.87 -28.71 1.80
CA SER A 29 15.98 -28.50 0.36
C SER A 29 14.62 -28.14 -0.24
N PHE A 30 14.64 -27.55 -1.44
CA PHE A 30 13.40 -27.27 -2.18
C PHE A 30 12.66 -28.56 -2.55
N ASP A 31 13.39 -29.65 -2.80
CA ASP A 31 12.81 -30.96 -3.07
C ASP A 31 12.08 -31.52 -1.83
N GLY A 32 12.69 -31.41 -0.64
CA GLY A 32 12.03 -31.77 0.62
C GLY A 32 10.81 -30.91 0.93
N PHE A 33 10.80 -29.65 0.50
CA PHE A 33 9.61 -28.78 0.57
C PHE A 33 8.50 -29.25 -0.36
N VAL A 34 8.82 -29.65 -1.59
CA VAL A 34 7.84 -30.20 -2.54
C VAL A 34 7.26 -31.51 -2.01
N GLN A 35 8.10 -32.39 -1.47
CA GLN A 35 7.66 -33.66 -0.91
C GLN A 35 6.72 -33.46 0.29
N ALA A 36 7.06 -32.55 1.22
CA ALA A 36 6.19 -32.25 2.35
C ALA A 36 4.83 -31.66 1.94
N LEU A 37 4.77 -30.90 0.84
CA LEU A 37 3.50 -30.45 0.27
C LEU A 37 2.74 -31.58 -0.44
N ALA A 38 3.44 -32.52 -1.07
CA ALA A 38 2.84 -33.71 -1.66
C ALA A 38 2.20 -34.61 -0.59
N ASP A 39 2.85 -34.76 0.56
CA ASP A 39 2.30 -35.49 1.72
C ASP A 39 1.02 -34.81 2.29
N MET A 40 0.84 -33.51 2.03
CA MET A 40 -0.37 -32.74 2.34
C MET A 40 -1.43 -32.78 1.21
N GLY A 41 -1.23 -33.58 0.17
CA GLY A 41 -2.17 -33.71 -0.95
C GLY A 41 -2.04 -32.62 -2.03
N PHE A 42 -0.86 -32.00 -2.17
CA PHE A 42 -0.59 -31.04 -3.25
C PHE A 42 0.31 -31.63 -4.35
N GLU A 43 -0.20 -31.68 -5.58
CA GLU A 43 0.56 -32.03 -6.76
C GLU A 43 1.42 -30.84 -7.21
N PHE A 44 2.72 -31.08 -7.38
CA PHE A 44 3.66 -30.09 -7.91
C PHE A 44 3.87 -30.26 -9.41
N LYS A 45 3.83 -29.16 -10.15
CA LYS A 45 4.22 -29.08 -11.55
C LYS A 45 5.45 -28.21 -11.70
N ASP A 46 6.57 -28.84 -12.02
CA ASP A 46 7.79 -28.12 -12.36
C ASP A 46 7.74 -27.54 -13.78
N GLY A 47 8.42 -26.41 -13.97
CA GLY A 47 8.50 -25.70 -15.24
C GLY A 47 8.89 -24.24 -15.06
N LYS A 48 8.90 -23.47 -16.17
CA LYS A 48 9.24 -22.02 -16.14
C LYS A 48 8.40 -21.20 -15.15
N GLN A 49 7.19 -21.68 -14.84
CA GLN A 49 6.30 -21.10 -13.83
C GLN A 49 5.81 -22.21 -12.91
N PRO A 50 6.52 -22.49 -11.81
CA PRO A 50 6.20 -23.57 -10.87
C PRO A 50 4.81 -23.36 -10.27
N ALA A 51 4.06 -24.45 -10.15
CA ALA A 51 2.67 -24.40 -9.73
C ALA A 51 2.26 -25.62 -8.91
N PHE A 52 1.31 -25.43 -7.99
CA PHE A 52 0.74 -26.48 -7.16
C PHE A 52 -0.75 -26.66 -7.42
N LYS A 53 -1.27 -27.86 -7.20
CA LYS A 53 -2.69 -28.19 -7.32
C LYS A 53 -3.08 -29.09 -6.15
N GLY A 54 -4.10 -28.72 -5.38
CA GLY A 54 -4.63 -29.63 -4.35
C GLY A 54 -5.47 -30.76 -4.95
N GLU A 55 -5.65 -31.86 -4.22
CA GLU A 55 -6.43 -33.05 -4.63
C GLU A 55 -7.78 -32.73 -5.27
N ASN A 56 -8.55 -31.79 -4.69
CA ASN A 56 -9.88 -31.40 -5.17
C ASN A 56 -9.89 -30.18 -6.11
N GLN A 57 -8.75 -29.78 -6.66
CA GLN A 57 -8.63 -28.58 -7.49
C GLN A 57 -8.50 -28.94 -8.97
N LYS A 58 -9.29 -28.31 -9.86
CA LYS A 58 -9.20 -28.55 -11.31
C LYS A 58 -8.00 -27.86 -11.98
N ARG A 59 -7.40 -26.83 -11.35
CA ARG A 59 -6.38 -25.98 -11.97
C ARG A 59 -5.18 -25.80 -11.05
N PHE A 60 -3.99 -25.74 -11.66
CA PHE A 60 -2.76 -25.38 -10.98
C PHE A 60 -2.72 -23.89 -10.62
N ILE A 61 -2.29 -23.60 -9.40
CA ILE A 61 -2.03 -22.26 -8.87
C ILE A 61 -0.53 -22.01 -8.98
N ARG A 62 -0.14 -21.00 -9.76
CA ARG A 62 1.27 -20.61 -9.92
C ARG A 62 1.77 -19.93 -8.66
N LEU A 63 2.99 -20.25 -8.22
CA LEU A 63 3.62 -19.65 -7.05
C LEU A 63 3.65 -18.11 -7.13
N ARG A 64 4.06 -17.55 -8.27
CA ARG A 64 4.06 -16.09 -8.51
C ARG A 64 2.66 -15.44 -8.35
N SER A 65 1.58 -16.19 -8.58
CA SER A 65 0.21 -15.67 -8.45
C SER A 65 -0.29 -15.62 -7.01
N LEU A 66 0.45 -16.24 -6.07
CA LEU A 66 0.11 -16.20 -4.66
C LEU A 66 0.46 -14.86 -4.02
N GLY A 67 1.43 -14.11 -4.55
CA GLY A 67 1.83 -12.80 -4.05
C GLY A 67 3.29 -12.77 -3.57
N GLU A 68 3.69 -11.64 -2.99
CA GLU A 68 5.01 -11.45 -2.37
C GLU A 68 5.22 -12.45 -1.22
N GLY A 69 6.42 -13.02 -1.13
CA GLY A 69 6.78 -14.05 -0.15
C GLY A 69 6.52 -15.51 -0.58
N TYR A 70 5.85 -15.74 -1.71
CA TYR A 70 5.47 -17.08 -2.18
C TYR A 70 6.04 -17.43 -3.57
N SER A 71 6.94 -16.61 -4.14
CA SER A 71 7.64 -16.99 -5.36
C SER A 71 8.65 -18.13 -5.11
N LYS A 72 9.04 -18.85 -6.16
CA LYS A 72 10.03 -19.95 -6.03
C LYS A 72 11.35 -19.42 -5.50
N GLU A 73 11.76 -18.24 -5.95
CA GLU A 73 13.00 -17.58 -5.55
C GLU A 73 12.97 -17.20 -4.06
N GLU A 74 11.85 -16.64 -3.57
CA GLU A 74 11.66 -16.29 -2.17
C GLU A 74 11.62 -17.54 -1.28
N ILE A 75 10.86 -18.57 -1.68
CA ILE A 75 10.78 -19.85 -0.95
C ILE A 75 12.16 -20.50 -0.89
N GLN A 76 12.91 -20.53 -1.99
CA GLN A 76 14.29 -21.05 -1.99
C GLN A 76 15.23 -20.22 -1.10
N ALA A 77 15.08 -18.90 -1.08
CA ALA A 77 15.87 -18.03 -0.20
C ALA A 77 15.53 -18.27 1.29
N VAL A 78 14.27 -18.52 1.62
CA VAL A 78 13.84 -18.90 2.98
C VAL A 78 14.42 -20.25 3.39
N ILE A 79 14.32 -21.25 2.50
CA ILE A 79 14.88 -22.60 2.72
C ILE A 79 16.40 -22.54 2.91
N SER A 80 17.08 -21.70 2.13
CA SER A 80 18.53 -21.48 2.23
C SER A 80 18.95 -20.64 3.45
N GLY A 81 18.00 -20.20 4.28
CA GLY A 81 18.26 -19.35 5.46
C GLY A 81 18.65 -17.91 5.14
N LYS A 82 18.57 -17.48 3.87
CA LYS A 82 18.94 -16.13 3.42
C LYS A 82 17.86 -15.08 3.72
N ASN A 83 16.62 -15.50 3.96
CA ASN A 83 15.48 -14.62 4.22
C ASN A 83 14.51 -15.21 5.25
N LEU A 84 13.83 -14.34 6.00
CA LEU A 84 12.70 -14.73 6.86
C LEU A 84 11.41 -14.78 6.03
N HIS A 85 10.65 -15.87 6.14
CA HIS A 85 9.39 -16.04 5.43
C HIS A 85 8.37 -14.98 5.84
N LYS A 86 7.81 -14.24 4.86
CA LYS A 86 6.74 -13.27 5.08
C LYS A 86 5.43 -13.90 4.64
N SER A 87 4.72 -14.52 5.60
CA SER A 87 3.37 -15.03 5.35
C SER A 87 2.41 -13.91 4.91
N LYS A 88 1.38 -14.28 4.16
CA LYS A 88 0.31 -13.40 3.68
C LYS A 88 -0.44 -12.65 4.79
N GLY A 89 -0.30 -13.08 6.04
CA GLY A 89 -0.86 -12.45 7.23
C GLY A 89 -0.08 -11.23 7.73
N GLY A 90 1.16 -11.02 7.26
CA GLY A 90 1.86 -9.77 7.47
C GLY A 90 1.17 -8.70 6.65
N SER A 91 0.29 -7.93 7.30
CA SER A 91 -0.45 -6.79 6.76
C SER A 91 0.31 -6.19 5.57
N ALA A 92 -0.21 -6.37 4.35
CA ALA A 92 0.26 -5.60 3.21
C ALA A 92 0.29 -4.16 3.70
N LYS A 93 1.50 -3.59 3.87
CA LYS A 93 1.68 -2.25 4.43
C LYS A 93 0.65 -1.40 3.71
N ALA A 94 -0.29 -0.82 4.47
CA ALA A 94 -1.28 0.06 3.88
C ALA A 94 -0.48 1.02 2.99
N PRO A 95 -0.75 1.04 1.67
CA PRO A 95 0.06 1.85 0.78
C PRO A 95 0.12 3.24 1.39
N ALA A 96 1.34 3.78 1.48
CA ALA A 96 1.59 5.06 2.15
C ALA A 96 0.49 6.06 1.74
N PRO A 97 0.00 6.87 2.69
CA PRO A 97 -1.12 7.77 2.43
C PRO A 97 -0.81 8.56 1.17
N LYS A 98 -1.54 8.25 0.09
CA LYS A 98 -1.30 8.85 -1.21
C LYS A 98 -1.63 10.33 -1.08
N GLN A 99 -0.68 11.17 -1.41
CA GLN A 99 -0.89 12.60 -1.55
C GLN A 99 -2.11 12.83 -2.47
N PHE A 100 -3.01 13.71 -2.03
CA PHE A 100 -4.19 14.08 -2.81
C PHE A 100 -3.77 14.54 -4.20
N GLN A 101 -4.49 14.07 -5.22
CA GLN A 101 -4.27 14.50 -6.59
C GLN A 101 -5.41 15.42 -7.02
N MET A 102 -5.07 16.42 -7.82
CA MET A 102 -6.05 17.31 -8.43
C MET A 102 -7.01 16.51 -9.32
N LEU A 103 -8.27 16.94 -9.32
CA LEU A 103 -9.29 16.37 -10.20
C LEU A 103 -8.90 16.64 -11.65
N ILE A 104 -9.11 15.65 -12.51
CA ILE A 104 -8.84 15.75 -13.94
C ILE A 104 -9.96 16.53 -14.59
N ASP A 105 -9.62 17.56 -15.36
CA ASP A 105 -10.56 18.14 -16.33
C ASP A 105 -10.74 17.15 -17.49
N ILE A 106 -11.81 16.36 -17.39
CA ILE A 106 -12.11 15.31 -18.36
C ILE A 106 -12.38 15.93 -19.73
N GLN A 107 -13.04 17.08 -19.81
CA GLN A 107 -13.40 17.68 -21.09
C GLN A 107 -12.18 18.21 -21.83
N ALA A 108 -11.30 18.92 -21.11
CA ALA A 108 -10.02 19.35 -21.68
C ALA A 108 -9.20 18.14 -22.16
N LYS A 109 -9.16 17.06 -21.38
CA LYS A 109 -8.44 15.83 -21.78
C LYS A 109 -9.08 15.10 -22.94
N MET A 110 -10.40 15.13 -23.09
CA MET A 110 -11.06 14.58 -24.27
C MET A 110 -10.79 15.43 -25.53
N ALA A 111 -10.75 16.76 -25.40
CA ALA A 111 -10.39 17.68 -26.48
C ALA A 111 -8.93 17.48 -26.96
N GLU A 112 -8.02 17.08 -26.06
CA GLU A 112 -6.63 16.68 -26.38
C GLU A 112 -6.53 15.30 -27.10
N GLY A 113 -7.66 14.67 -27.47
CA GLY A 113 -7.67 13.41 -28.24
C GLY A 113 -7.55 12.13 -27.41
N LYS A 114 -7.90 12.17 -26.12
CA LYS A 114 -7.92 10.94 -25.27
C LYS A 114 -9.08 10.01 -25.64
N THR A 115 -8.90 8.73 -25.32
CA THR A 115 -9.87 7.68 -25.67
C THR A 115 -11.04 7.59 -24.68
N VAL A 116 -12.14 6.97 -25.11
CA VAL A 116 -13.31 6.68 -24.27
C VAL A 116 -12.95 5.84 -23.02
N GLY A 117 -11.91 5.02 -23.10
CA GLY A 117 -11.40 4.26 -21.95
C GLY A 117 -10.79 5.17 -20.88
N TYR A 118 -10.09 6.22 -21.30
CA TYR A 118 -9.53 7.23 -20.41
C TYR A 118 -10.62 8.00 -19.69
N GLU A 119 -11.69 8.38 -20.40
CA GLU A 119 -12.84 9.07 -19.81
C GLU A 119 -13.47 8.25 -18.66
N LYS A 120 -13.73 6.96 -18.90
CA LYS A 120 -14.30 6.06 -17.88
C LYS A 120 -13.40 5.93 -16.65
N TRP A 121 -12.09 5.85 -16.86
CA TRP A 121 -11.11 5.82 -15.79
C TRP A 121 -11.06 7.14 -15.01
N ALA A 122 -10.99 8.28 -15.71
CA ALA A 122 -10.91 9.61 -15.12
C ALA A 122 -12.17 9.95 -14.29
N LYS A 123 -13.36 9.55 -14.73
CA LYS A 123 -14.60 9.66 -13.93
C LYS A 123 -14.50 8.89 -12.61
N LYS A 124 -14.00 7.65 -12.66
CA LYS A 124 -13.83 6.81 -11.45
C LYS A 124 -12.74 7.38 -10.53
N PHE A 125 -11.68 7.92 -11.10
CA PHE A 125 -10.59 8.57 -10.38
C PHE A 125 -11.10 9.83 -9.66
N ASN A 126 -11.72 10.77 -10.37
CA ASN A 126 -12.24 12.01 -9.80
C ASN A 126 -13.24 11.75 -8.67
N ARG A 127 -14.15 10.77 -8.83
CA ARG A 127 -15.10 10.40 -7.76
C ARG A 127 -14.40 9.93 -6.49
N LYS A 128 -13.32 9.15 -6.62
CA LYS A 128 -12.55 8.67 -5.46
C LYS A 128 -11.81 9.81 -4.78
N GLU A 129 -11.16 10.67 -5.56
CA GLU A 129 -10.43 11.81 -5.01
C GLU A 129 -11.38 12.82 -4.37
N ALA A 130 -12.51 13.14 -5.00
CA ALA A 130 -13.55 14.00 -4.42
C ALA A 130 -14.13 13.43 -3.11
N ALA A 131 -14.36 12.12 -3.02
CA ALA A 131 -14.81 11.52 -1.77
C ALA A 131 -13.76 11.64 -0.66
N ARG A 132 -12.47 11.47 -1.00
CA ARG A 132 -11.37 11.64 -0.03
C ARG A 132 -11.24 13.08 0.43
N THR A 133 -11.35 14.05 -0.46
CA THR A 133 -11.28 15.48 -0.09
C THR A 133 -12.44 15.84 0.84
N VAL A 134 -13.67 15.38 0.55
CA VAL A 134 -14.82 15.60 1.44
C VAL A 134 -14.61 14.97 2.82
N ILE A 135 -14.05 13.77 2.90
CA ILE A 135 -13.72 13.13 4.20
C ILE A 135 -12.70 13.97 4.96
N LEU A 136 -11.62 14.40 4.30
CA LEU A 136 -10.58 15.24 4.92
C LEU A 136 -11.16 16.57 5.44
N LEU A 137 -11.95 17.26 4.62
CA LEU A 137 -12.58 18.52 5.01
C LEU A 137 -13.44 18.33 6.26
N LYS A 138 -14.24 17.26 6.31
CA LYS A 138 -15.03 16.92 7.51
C LYS A 138 -14.16 16.60 8.72
N GLU A 139 -13.09 15.82 8.56
CA GLU A 139 -12.14 15.52 9.64
C GLU A 139 -11.46 16.79 10.19
N LYS A 140 -11.29 17.81 9.35
CA LYS A 140 -10.75 19.11 9.73
C LYS A 140 -11.81 20.08 10.27
N GLY A 141 -13.07 19.68 10.35
CA GLY A 141 -14.17 20.56 10.75
C GLY A 141 -14.50 21.64 9.72
N LEU A 142 -14.05 21.48 8.47
CA LEU A 142 -14.33 22.38 7.35
C LEU A 142 -15.63 21.94 6.67
N GLY A 143 -16.76 22.27 7.29
CA GLY A 143 -18.08 21.87 6.83
C GLY A 143 -18.70 22.84 5.82
N ASN A 144 -18.32 24.11 5.88
CA ASN A 144 -18.84 25.18 5.03
C ASN A 144 -17.72 26.15 4.59
N TYR A 145 -18.09 27.14 3.76
CA TYR A 145 -17.15 28.13 3.24
C TYR A 145 -16.62 29.08 4.32
N ASP A 146 -17.42 29.40 5.33
CA ASP A 146 -17.04 30.29 6.43
C ASP A 146 -15.99 29.59 7.32
N ASP A 147 -16.15 28.30 7.60
CA ASP A 147 -15.15 27.49 8.31
C ASP A 147 -13.81 27.48 7.56
N LEU A 148 -13.87 27.40 6.23
CA LEU A 148 -12.68 27.45 5.38
C LEU A 148 -12.01 28.82 5.43
N THR A 149 -12.79 29.89 5.33
CA THR A 149 -12.30 31.28 5.42
C THR A 149 -11.64 31.53 6.77
N ALA A 150 -12.31 31.17 7.87
CA ALA A 150 -11.78 31.31 9.22
C ALA A 150 -10.51 30.49 9.43
N HIS A 151 -10.43 29.29 8.84
CA HIS A 151 -9.21 28.48 8.91
C HIS A 151 -8.06 29.13 8.13
N ILE A 152 -8.33 29.72 6.96
CA ILE A 152 -7.34 30.45 6.16
C ILE A 152 -6.84 31.67 6.93
N GLU A 153 -7.74 32.49 7.49
CA GLU A 153 -7.38 33.65 8.30
C GLU A 153 -6.52 33.28 9.51
N ASN A 154 -6.88 32.20 10.22
CA ASN A 154 -6.09 31.70 11.33
C ASN A 154 -4.69 31.27 10.89
N LEU A 155 -4.57 30.58 9.75
CA LEU A 155 -3.28 30.15 9.22
C LEU A 155 -2.42 31.35 8.80
N SER A 156 -3.02 32.36 8.15
CA SER A 156 -2.33 33.60 7.78
C SER A 156 -1.82 34.35 9.01
N ALA A 157 -2.68 34.56 10.02
CA ALA A 157 -2.28 35.23 11.26
C ALA A 157 -1.16 34.48 11.99
N ARG A 158 -1.21 33.14 12.02
CA ARG A 158 -0.13 32.32 12.59
C ARG A 158 1.16 32.41 11.79
N PHE A 159 1.06 32.46 10.46
CA PHE A 159 2.21 32.63 9.58
C PHE A 159 2.88 33.98 9.82
N ASP A 160 2.11 35.07 9.89
CA ASP A 160 2.63 36.41 10.13
C ASP A 160 3.32 36.50 11.50
N ALA A 161 2.67 35.99 12.56
CA ALA A 161 3.26 35.94 13.89
C ALA A 161 4.58 35.13 13.93
N LEU A 162 4.62 33.99 13.24
CA LEU A 162 5.83 33.19 13.14
C LEU A 162 6.92 33.91 12.33
N SER A 163 6.57 34.56 11.23
CA SER A 163 7.48 35.36 10.42
C SER A 163 8.12 36.48 11.23
N ASP A 164 7.34 37.19 12.03
CA ASP A 164 7.86 38.25 12.90
C ASP A 164 8.75 37.70 14.01
N SER A 165 8.42 36.53 14.58
CA SER A 165 9.29 35.86 15.55
C SER A 165 10.66 35.47 14.94
N ILE A 166 10.66 35.04 13.68
CA ILE A 166 11.88 34.71 12.93
C ILE A 166 12.72 35.97 12.72
N LYS A 167 12.11 37.08 12.27
CA LYS A 167 12.82 38.36 12.09
C LYS A 167 13.44 38.86 13.39
N VAL A 168 12.74 38.71 14.52
CA VAL A 168 13.29 39.08 15.84
C VAL A 168 14.47 38.19 16.21
N ALA A 169 14.36 36.87 16.01
CA ALA A 169 15.46 35.95 16.26
C ALA A 169 16.69 36.25 15.38
N GLU A 170 16.48 36.53 14.10
CA GLU A 170 17.53 36.91 13.15
C GLU A 170 18.26 38.19 13.59
N LYS A 171 17.54 39.23 14.01
CA LYS A 171 18.15 40.46 14.55
C LYS A 171 19.02 40.18 15.78
N ARG A 172 18.52 39.38 16.73
CA ARG A 172 19.29 39.01 17.93
C ARG A 172 20.54 38.21 17.59
N MET A 173 20.49 37.33 16.58
CA MET A 173 21.67 36.61 16.12
C MET A 173 22.74 37.56 15.57
N VAL A 174 22.35 38.57 14.79
CA VAL A 174 23.28 39.59 14.28
C VAL A 174 23.89 40.42 15.41
N GLU A 175 23.10 40.83 16.40
CA GLU A 175 23.59 41.57 17.57
C GLU A 175 24.58 40.74 18.40
N VAL A 176 24.28 39.47 18.67
CA VAL A 176 25.17 38.56 19.40
C VAL A 176 26.47 38.33 18.61
N GLN A 177 26.39 38.18 17.29
CA GLN A 177 27.57 38.04 16.45
C GLN A 177 28.46 39.29 16.49
N ALA A 178 27.87 40.49 16.48
CA ALA A 178 28.63 41.74 16.61
C ALA A 178 29.34 41.84 17.97
N LEU A 179 28.68 41.42 19.05
CA LEU A 179 29.29 41.39 20.40
C LEU A 179 30.43 40.37 20.54
N GLN A 180 30.44 39.30 19.74
CA GLN A 180 31.52 38.30 19.73
C GLN A 180 32.76 38.73 18.93
N GLN A 181 32.64 39.78 18.09
CA GLN A 181 33.76 40.31 17.30
C GLN A 181 34.51 41.47 17.97
N HIS A 182 34.02 41.95 19.12
CA HIS A 182 34.68 42.92 19.98
C HIS A 182 35.35 42.23 21.17
#